data_AF-A0A6N2Y6C1-F1
#
_entry.id   AF-A0A6N2Y6C1-F1
#
_cell.length_a   1.000
_cell.length_b   1.000
_cell.length_c   1.000
_cell.angle_alpha   90.00
_cell.angle_beta   90.00
_cell.angle_gamma   90.00
#
_symmetry.space_group_name_H-M   'P 1'
#
loop_
_entity.id
_entity.type
_entity.pdbx_description
1 polymer ?
#
loop_
_entity_poly.entity_id
_entity_poly.type
_entity_poly.pdbx_seq_one_letter_code
_entity_poly.pdbx_strand_id
1 'polypeptide(L)'
;MKTIRQIADEIGVSKQAVYKRYKGKLHTVCAPYAHTEQGVLYLSEQAETLIKQDFLKDDRSNGAHTERSIGAVPEQSQEAGVVAVLQATIDMLQGQLAVKDRQIEELNARLAEVSSALLAAQQTAATAQALHAGTIKQQLSDGSGADQEERKQSWISRLFRKD
;
A
#
# COMPACT_ATOMS: atom_id res chain seq x y z
N MET A 1 -6.57 -7.27 34.48
CA MET A 1 -7.38 -6.53 35.46
C MET A 1 -6.45 -5.92 36.49
N LYS A 2 -6.54 -4.62 36.76
CA LYS A 2 -5.71 -3.93 37.76
C LYS A 2 -6.57 -3.29 38.85
N THR A 3 -6.01 -3.17 40.04
CA THR A 3 -6.64 -2.43 41.14
C THR A 3 -6.35 -0.94 41.04
N ILE A 4 -7.17 -0.12 41.68
CA ILE A 4 -6.92 1.33 41.82
C ILE A 4 -5.51 1.62 42.36
N ARG A 5 -4.99 0.76 43.26
CA ARG A 5 -3.64 0.95 43.82
C ARG A 5 -2.56 0.77 42.75
N GLN A 6 -2.64 -0.30 41.96
CA GLN A 6 -1.67 -0.55 40.88
C GLN A 6 -1.70 0.56 39.83
N ILE A 7 -2.89 1.04 39.46
CA ILE A 7 -3.02 2.16 38.51
C ILE A 7 -2.39 3.43 39.10
N ALA A 8 -2.61 3.70 40.39
CA ALA A 8 -2.04 4.85 41.08
C ALA A 8 -0.51 4.80 41.14
N ASP A 9 0.05 3.63 41.44
CA ASP A 9 1.50 3.40 41.48
C ASP A 9 2.13 3.60 40.08
N GLU A 10 1.43 3.21 39.00
CA GLU A 10 1.91 3.37 37.62
C GLU A 10 1.89 4.82 37.11
N ILE A 11 0.92 5.62 37.56
CA ILE A 11 0.84 7.06 37.18
C ILE A 11 1.50 7.97 38.21
N GLY A 12 2.08 7.43 39.28
CA GLY A 12 2.79 8.21 40.30
C GLY A 12 1.89 9.09 41.18
N VAL A 13 0.60 8.77 41.33
CA VAL A 13 -0.34 9.53 42.17
C VAL A 13 -0.85 8.71 43.35
N SER A 14 -1.52 9.36 44.30
CA SER A 14 -2.10 8.62 45.42
C SER A 14 -3.30 7.76 45.01
N LYS A 15 -3.45 6.57 45.62
CA LYS A 15 -4.64 5.71 45.48
C LYS A 15 -5.96 6.47 45.68
N GLN A 16 -5.97 7.42 46.62
CA GLN A 16 -7.14 8.25 46.93
C GLN A 16 -7.49 9.21 45.80
N ALA A 17 -6.50 9.81 45.14
CA ALA A 17 -6.72 10.67 43.99
C ALA A 17 -7.41 9.89 42.86
N VAL A 18 -6.90 8.70 42.55
CA VAL A 18 -7.49 7.81 41.54
C VAL A 18 -8.92 7.40 41.91
N TYR A 19 -9.14 7.02 43.17
CA TYR A 19 -10.47 6.66 43.66
C TYR A 19 -11.49 7.80 43.54
N LYS A 20 -11.09 9.03 43.87
CA LYS A 20 -11.95 10.22 43.76
C LYS A 20 -12.31 10.51 42.30
N ARG A 21 -11.35 10.39 41.38
CA ARG A 21 -11.58 10.58 39.93
C ARG A 21 -12.50 9.51 39.37
N TYR A 22 -12.23 8.26 39.71
CA TYR A 22 -13.07 7.11 39.35
C TYR A 22 -14.51 7.28 39.84
N LYS A 23 -14.72 7.62 41.12
CA LYS A 23 -16.07 7.75 41.70
C LYS A 23 -16.80 9.02 41.26
N GLY A 24 -16.07 10.03 40.78
CA GLY A 24 -16.62 11.28 40.27
C GLY A 24 -16.79 11.26 38.75
N LYS A 25 -15.98 12.06 38.07
CA LYS A 25 -16.03 12.33 36.62
C LYS A 25 -16.02 11.05 35.77
N LEU A 26 -15.27 10.04 36.17
CA LEU A 26 -15.06 8.83 35.37
C LEU A 26 -16.03 7.69 35.70
N HIS A 27 -16.94 7.87 36.65
CA HIS A 27 -17.77 6.77 37.15
C HIS A 27 -18.64 6.16 36.07
N THR A 28 -19.35 6.99 35.30
CA THR A 28 -20.26 6.54 34.25
C THR A 28 -19.55 5.78 33.13
N VAL A 29 -18.31 6.19 32.80
CA VAL A 29 -17.53 5.60 31.71
C VAL A 29 -16.72 4.38 32.16
N CYS A 30 -16.31 4.31 33.43
CA CYS A 30 -15.53 3.20 33.96
C CYS A 30 -16.37 2.10 34.62
N ALA A 31 -17.61 2.39 35.03
CA ALA A 31 -18.49 1.42 35.69
C ALA A 31 -18.73 0.12 34.88
N PRO A 32 -18.92 0.15 33.54
CA PRO A 32 -19.08 -1.08 32.75
C PRO A 32 -17.83 -1.97 32.72
N TYR A 33 -16.68 -1.40 33.06
CA TYR A 33 -15.36 -2.00 33.01
C TYR A 33 -14.80 -2.31 34.40
N ALA A 34 -15.64 -2.14 35.43
CA ALA A 34 -15.27 -2.33 36.82
C ALA A 34 -15.91 -3.60 37.37
N HIS A 35 -15.11 -4.37 38.09
CA HIS A 35 -15.53 -5.59 38.76
C HIS A 35 -15.13 -5.54 40.22
N THR A 36 -16.04 -5.87 41.13
CA THR A 36 -15.75 -5.89 42.57
C THR A 36 -15.74 -7.32 43.06
N GLU A 37 -14.58 -7.80 43.52
CA GLU A 37 -14.44 -9.10 44.17
C GLU A 37 -14.01 -8.87 45.62
N GLN A 38 -14.76 -9.42 46.58
CA GLN A 38 -14.44 -9.34 48.02
C GLN A 38 -14.15 -7.91 48.51
N GLY A 39 -14.85 -6.91 47.95
CA GLY A 39 -14.68 -5.50 48.31
C GLY A 39 -13.48 -4.79 47.66
N VAL A 40 -12.73 -5.48 46.80
CA VAL A 40 -11.64 -4.90 46.01
C VAL A 40 -12.13 -4.59 44.60
N LEU A 41 -11.92 -3.34 44.17
CA LEU A 41 -12.27 -2.90 42.83
C LEU A 41 -11.15 -3.23 41.84
N TYR A 42 -11.50 -4.02 40.83
CA TYR A 42 -10.70 -4.37 39.67
C TYR A 42 -11.23 -3.64 38.45
N LEU A 43 -10.30 -3.14 37.64
CA LEU A 43 -10.59 -2.37 36.44
C LEU A 43 -9.96 -3.09 35.25
N SER A 44 -10.72 -3.17 34.16
CA SER A 44 -10.20 -3.66 32.89
C SER A 44 -9.22 -2.67 32.28
N GLU A 45 -8.50 -3.12 31.25
CA GLU A 45 -7.54 -2.31 30.52
C GLU A 45 -8.17 -1.04 29.92
N GLN A 46 -9.45 -1.11 29.54
CA GLN A 46 -10.22 0.02 29.05
C GLN A 46 -10.43 1.08 30.14
N ALA A 47 -10.85 0.67 31.35
CA ALA A 47 -10.98 1.60 32.47
C ALA A 47 -9.62 2.16 32.92
N GLU A 48 -8.58 1.33 32.92
CA GLU A 48 -7.21 1.77 33.18
C GLU A 48 -6.79 2.89 32.22
N THR A 49 -7.01 2.69 30.92
CA THR A 49 -6.67 3.68 29.88
C THR A 49 -7.44 4.99 30.07
N LEU A 50 -8.74 4.92 30.36
CA LEU A 50 -9.58 6.09 30.62
C LEU A 50 -9.08 6.90 31.84
N ILE A 51 -8.72 6.21 32.91
CA ILE A 51 -8.18 6.84 34.13
C ILE A 51 -6.82 7.47 33.83
N LYS A 52 -5.89 6.75 33.20
CA LYS A 52 -4.57 7.28 32.84
C LYS A 52 -4.67 8.52 31.96
N GLN A 53 -5.58 8.51 30.99
CA GLN A 53 -5.78 9.65 30.10
C GLN A 53 -6.37 10.88 30.83
N ASP A 54 -7.29 10.69 31.78
CA ASP A 54 -7.84 11.78 32.59
C ASP A 54 -6.75 12.47 33.41
N PHE A 55 -5.88 11.69 34.06
CA PHE A 55 -4.76 12.25 34.83
C PHE A 55 -3.72 12.94 33.95
N LEU A 56 -3.40 12.39 32.77
CA LEU A 56 -2.46 13.02 31.84
C LEU A 56 -3.00 14.35 31.27
N LYS A 57 -4.32 14.44 31.05
CA LYS A 57 -4.97 15.69 30.62
C LYS A 57 -5.02 16.72 31.75
N ASP A 58 -5.24 16.26 32.97
CA ASP A 58 -5.29 17.14 34.13
C ASP A 58 -3.91 17.66 34.53
N ASP A 59 -2.83 16.87 34.45
CA ASP A 59 -1.46 17.39 34.66
C ASP A 59 -1.11 18.48 33.64
N ARG A 60 -1.54 18.32 32.37
CA ARG A 60 -1.42 19.38 31.34
C ARG A 60 -2.23 20.63 31.65
N SER A 61 -3.29 20.53 32.45
CA SER A 61 -4.16 21.65 32.80
C SER A 61 -3.85 22.26 34.18
N ASN A 62 -3.15 21.54 35.07
CA ASN A 62 -2.97 21.89 36.48
C ASN A 62 -1.49 22.10 36.88
N GLY A 63 -0.54 21.99 35.95
CA GLY A 63 0.90 22.23 36.16
C GLY A 63 1.33 23.69 36.32
N ALA A 64 0.44 24.59 36.76
CA ALA A 64 0.80 25.95 37.16
C ALA A 64 0.58 26.08 38.68
N HIS A 65 1.68 26.29 39.43
CA HIS A 65 1.77 26.43 40.89
C HIS A 65 1.78 25.09 41.65
N THR A 66 2.87 24.62 42.25
CA THR A 66 3.87 25.29 43.11
C THR A 66 5.05 24.31 43.15
N GLU A 67 6.28 24.69 42.78
CA GLU A 67 7.30 25.11 43.73
C GLU A 67 8.50 25.68 42.95
N ARG A 68 9.06 26.74 43.55
CA ARG A 68 10.26 27.45 43.14
C ARG A 68 11.44 26.52 42.91
N SER A 69 11.80 26.26 41.65
CA SER A 69 13.20 26.09 41.26
C SER A 69 13.41 26.61 39.85
N ILE A 70 14.54 27.26 39.67
CA ILE A 70 14.91 28.12 38.54
C ILE A 70 15.03 27.27 37.26
N GLY A 71 14.35 27.68 36.18
CA GLY A 71 14.59 27.21 34.81
C GLY A 71 13.56 26.22 34.26
N ALA A 72 12.35 26.69 33.92
CA ALA A 72 11.37 25.88 33.19
C ALA A 72 10.85 26.63 31.95
N VAL A 73 11.63 26.53 30.88
CA VAL A 73 11.13 26.56 29.50
C VAL A 73 11.84 25.41 28.77
N PRO A 74 11.24 24.20 28.72
CA PRO A 74 11.45 23.43 27.49
C PRO A 74 10.22 22.67 26.96
N GLU A 75 9.14 22.43 27.72
CA GLU A 75 8.11 21.47 27.27
C GLU A 75 7.34 21.91 26.02
N GLN A 76 6.92 23.18 25.94
CA GLN A 76 6.25 23.69 24.73
C GLN A 76 7.19 23.77 23.52
N SER A 77 8.49 24.02 23.76
CA SER A 77 9.50 24.08 22.69
C SER A 77 9.82 22.67 22.18
N GLN A 78 9.78 21.67 23.07
CA GLN A 78 10.01 20.27 22.72
C GLN A 78 8.82 19.66 21.97
N GLU A 79 7.57 19.92 22.39
CA GLU A 79 6.38 19.51 21.64
C GLU A 79 6.34 20.17 20.25
N ALA A 80 6.66 21.48 20.15
CA ALA A 80 6.76 22.17 18.87
C ALA A 80 7.87 21.59 17.97
N GLY A 81 9.01 21.20 18.55
CA GLY A 81 10.10 20.54 17.83
C GLY A 81 9.68 19.17 17.28
N VAL A 82 8.96 18.37 18.07
CA VAL A 82 8.42 17.07 17.62
C VAL A 82 7.41 17.25 16.48
N VAL A 83 6.50 18.21 16.61
CA VAL A 83 5.53 18.53 15.54
C VAL A 83 6.25 18.98 14.26
N ALA A 84 7.30 19.80 14.37
CA ALA A 84 8.08 20.23 13.21
C ALA A 84 8.76 19.05 12.49
N VAL A 85 9.33 18.09 13.23
CA VAL A 85 9.95 16.89 12.65
C VAL A 85 8.90 16.00 11.99
N LEU A 86 7.74 15.81 12.62
CA LEU A 86 6.65 15.03 12.04
C LEU A 86 6.11 15.69 10.77
N GLN A 87 5.93 17.02 10.76
CA GLN A 87 5.49 17.75 9.57
C GLN A 87 6.52 17.63 8.44
N ALA A 88 7.81 17.82 8.73
CA ALA A 88 8.87 17.65 7.73
C ALA A 88 8.94 16.21 7.18
N THR A 89 8.66 15.21 8.04
CA THR A 89 8.59 13.81 7.62
C THR A 89 7.38 13.55 6.73
N ILE A 90 6.23 14.14 7.04
CA ILE A 90 5.02 14.06 6.22
C ILE A 90 5.28 14.69 4.85
N ASP A 91 5.85 15.89 4.81
CA ASP A 91 6.14 16.60 3.56
C ASP A 91 7.13 15.79 2.70
N MET A 92 8.15 15.20 3.33
CA MET A 92 9.09 14.30 2.65
C MET A 92 8.39 13.05 2.09
N LEU A 93 7.55 12.37 2.88
CA LEU A 93 6.82 11.19 2.44
C LEU A 93 5.84 11.51 1.30
N GLN A 94 5.16 12.66 1.37
CA GLN A 94 4.28 13.15 0.30
C GLN A 94 5.07 13.44 -0.98
N GLY A 95 6.24 14.08 -0.87
CA GLY A 95 7.13 14.28 -2.01
C GLY A 95 7.61 12.97 -2.63
N GLN A 96 7.99 11.99 -1.80
CA GLN A 96 8.39 10.67 -2.26
C GLN A 96 7.25 9.92 -2.97
N LEU A 97 6.01 10.07 -2.49
CA LEU A 97 4.83 9.47 -3.10
C LEU A 97 4.54 10.08 -4.47
N ALA A 98 4.56 11.41 -4.57
CA ALA A 98 4.34 12.11 -5.84
C ALA A 98 5.37 11.73 -6.92
N VAL A 99 6.65 11.54 -6.54
CA VAL A 99 7.68 11.06 -7.46
C VAL A 99 7.38 9.62 -7.92
N LYS A 100 6.97 8.73 -7.01
CA LYS A 100 6.62 7.34 -7.34
C LYS A 100 5.41 7.27 -8.26
N ASP A 101 4.37 8.06 -7.98
CA ASP A 101 3.17 8.10 -8.81
C ASP A 101 3.51 8.52 -10.24
N ARG A 102 4.33 9.56 -10.40
CA ARG A 102 4.83 9.98 -11.71
C ARG A 102 5.66 8.91 -12.41
N GLN A 103 6.51 8.19 -11.69
CA GLN A 103 7.29 7.08 -12.25
C GLN A 103 6.37 5.94 -12.71
N ILE A 104 5.31 5.63 -11.97
CA ILE A 104 4.31 4.63 -12.35
C ILE A 104 3.57 5.04 -13.63
N GLU A 105 3.15 6.30 -13.71
CA GLU A 105 2.51 6.85 -14.92
C GLU A 105 3.43 6.72 -16.15
N GLU A 106 4.70 7.09 -16.01
CA GLU A 106 5.68 7.00 -17.10
C GLU A 106 5.93 5.55 -17.54
N LEU A 107 6.05 4.62 -16.58
CA LEU A 107 6.21 3.20 -16.88
C LEU A 107 4.99 2.63 -17.61
N ASN A 108 3.78 3.00 -17.18
CA ASN A 108 2.54 2.58 -17.84
C ASN A 108 2.43 3.13 -19.26
N ALA A 109 2.83 4.39 -19.49
CA ALA A 109 2.87 4.99 -20.82
C ALA A 109 3.84 4.24 -21.75
N ARG A 110 5.07 3.97 -21.28
CA ARG A 110 6.06 3.20 -22.04
C ARG A 110 5.59 1.77 -22.32
N LEU A 111 4.92 1.14 -21.35
CA LEU A 111 4.35 -0.20 -21.54
C LEU A 111 3.28 -0.20 -22.64
N ALA A 112 2.40 0.80 -22.64
CA ALA A 112 1.38 0.97 -23.68
C ALA A 112 2.00 1.18 -25.07
N GLU A 113 3.04 2.02 -25.16
CA GLU A 113 3.79 2.25 -26.41
C GLU A 113 4.43 0.96 -26.93
N VAL A 114 5.16 0.23 -26.07
CA VAL A 114 5.81 -1.03 -26.45
C VAL A 114 4.78 -2.08 -26.85
N SER A 115 3.64 -2.16 -26.14
CA SER A 115 2.57 -3.09 -26.50
C SER A 115 1.98 -2.77 -27.87
N SER A 116 1.79 -1.48 -28.20
CA SER A 116 1.30 -1.05 -29.51
C SER A 116 2.31 -1.38 -30.62
N ALA A 117 3.59 -1.07 -30.40
CA ALA A 117 4.66 -1.38 -31.35
C ALA A 117 4.80 -2.89 -31.58
N LEU A 118 4.65 -3.71 -30.52
CA LEU A 118 4.66 -5.16 -30.63
C LEU A 118 3.50 -5.68 -31.48
N LEU A 119 2.28 -5.16 -31.29
CA LEU A 119 1.13 -5.52 -32.11
C LEU A 119 1.35 -5.15 -33.58
N ALA A 120 1.89 -3.95 -33.86
CA ALA A 120 2.22 -3.53 -35.22
C ALA A 120 3.29 -4.43 -35.86
N ALA A 121 4.32 -4.82 -35.10
CA ALA A 121 5.36 -5.74 -35.56
C ALA A 121 4.79 -7.14 -35.85
N GLN A 122 3.92 -7.66 -34.99
CA GLN A 122 3.23 -8.94 -35.20
C GLN A 122 2.36 -8.92 -36.45
N GLN A 123 1.59 -7.85 -36.66
CA GLN A 123 0.78 -7.66 -37.87
C GLN A 123 1.68 -7.61 -39.12
N THR A 124 2.80 -6.89 -39.05
CA THR A 124 3.76 -6.80 -40.16
C THR A 124 4.38 -8.17 -40.48
N ALA A 125 4.74 -8.95 -39.46
CA ALA A 125 5.27 -10.30 -39.65
C ALA A 125 4.21 -11.23 -40.29
N ALA A 126 2.95 -11.15 -39.83
CA ALA A 126 1.85 -11.93 -40.37
C ALA A 126 1.53 -11.56 -41.83
N THR A 127 1.50 -10.27 -42.17
CA THR A 127 1.28 -9.81 -43.55
C THR A 127 2.43 -10.22 -44.45
N ALA A 128 3.69 -10.07 -44.00
CA ALA A 128 4.85 -10.55 -44.75
C ALA A 128 4.76 -12.06 -45.01
N GLN A 129 4.43 -12.87 -44.00
CA GLN A 129 4.26 -14.32 -44.16
C GLN A 129 3.13 -14.67 -45.14
N ALA A 130 1.99 -13.99 -45.06
CA ALA A 130 0.86 -14.20 -45.97
C ALA A 130 1.23 -13.82 -47.42
N LEU A 131 1.95 -12.71 -47.61
CA LEU A 131 2.47 -12.30 -48.92
C LEU A 131 3.47 -13.33 -49.46
N HIS A 132 4.42 -13.78 -48.64
CA HIS A 132 5.38 -14.82 -49.05
C HIS A 132 4.69 -16.13 -49.45
N ALA A 133 3.69 -16.58 -48.68
CA ALA A 133 2.90 -17.77 -49.01
C ALA A 133 2.10 -17.58 -50.32
N GLY A 134 1.53 -16.39 -50.52
CA GLY A 134 0.86 -16.02 -51.77
C GLY A 134 1.79 -16.06 -52.98
N THR A 135 2.99 -15.49 -52.87
CA THR A 135 4.01 -15.50 -53.93
C THR A 135 4.46 -16.91 -54.28
N ILE A 136 4.67 -17.78 -53.29
CA ILE A 136 5.04 -19.19 -53.54
C ILE A 136 3.92 -19.91 -54.29
N LYS A 137 2.66 -19.70 -53.89
CA LYS A 137 1.50 -20.29 -54.58
C LYS A 137 1.40 -19.83 -56.04
N GLN A 138 1.64 -18.54 -56.31
CA GLN A 138 1.61 -17.99 -57.66
C GLN A 138 2.77 -18.51 -58.52
N GLN A 139 3.98 -18.64 -57.97
CA GLN A 139 5.11 -19.26 -58.69
C GLN A 139 4.86 -20.73 -59.02
N LEU A 140 4.22 -21.48 -58.13
CA LEU A 140 3.85 -22.88 -58.38
C LEU A 140 2.73 -23.00 -59.42
N SER A 141 1.76 -22.09 -59.45
CA SER A 141 0.70 -22.10 -60.48
C SER A 141 1.21 -21.66 -61.85
N ASP A 142 2.03 -20.60 -61.91
CA ASP A 142 2.54 -20.05 -63.17
C ASP A 142 3.66 -20.92 -63.77
N GLY A 143 4.43 -21.63 -62.95
CA GLY A 143 5.52 -22.51 -63.38
C GLY A 143 5.12 -23.95 -63.71
N SER A 144 3.93 -24.42 -63.30
CA SER A 144 3.57 -25.84 -63.39
C SER A 144 2.51 -26.19 -64.44
N GLY A 145 1.77 -25.22 -64.98
CA GLY A 145 0.60 -25.50 -65.83
C GLY A 145 0.91 -25.81 -67.31
N ALA A 146 1.83 -25.09 -67.94
CA ALA A 146 2.08 -25.27 -69.38
C ALA A 146 3.29 -26.19 -69.66
N ASP A 147 4.41 -25.95 -68.96
CA ASP A 147 5.69 -26.61 -69.29
C ASP A 147 5.78 -28.04 -68.74
N GLN A 148 5.03 -28.37 -67.67
CA GLN A 148 5.00 -29.72 -67.10
C GLN A 148 4.05 -30.66 -67.86
N GLU A 149 2.92 -30.14 -68.35
CA GLU A 149 1.95 -30.88 -69.16
C GLU A 149 2.56 -31.24 -70.52
N GLU A 150 3.22 -30.28 -71.20
CA GLU A 150 3.90 -30.53 -72.48
C GLU A 150 5.07 -31.51 -72.34
N ARG A 151 5.88 -31.41 -71.27
CA ARG A 151 6.98 -32.35 -71.03
C ARG A 151 6.49 -33.76 -70.68
N LYS A 152 5.37 -33.88 -69.94
CA LYS A 152 4.73 -35.18 -69.67
C LYS A 152 4.17 -35.79 -70.95
N GLN A 153 3.45 -35.01 -71.77
CA GLN A 153 2.92 -35.51 -73.04
C GLN A 153 4.02 -35.86 -74.05
N SER A 154 5.10 -35.09 -74.10
CA SER A 154 6.27 -35.37 -74.95
C SER A 154 7.00 -36.65 -74.53
N TRP A 155 7.14 -36.89 -73.21
CA TRP A 155 7.74 -38.11 -72.69
C TRP A 155 6.88 -39.35 -72.98
N ILE A 156 5.56 -39.24 -72.78
CA ILE A 156 4.60 -40.32 -73.07
C ILE A 156 4.59 -40.64 -74.57
N SER A 157 4.59 -39.61 -75.43
CA SER A 157 4.64 -39.78 -76.89
C SER A 157 5.91 -40.47 -77.40
N ARG A 158 7.04 -40.30 -76.70
CA ARG A 158 8.30 -41.00 -77.02
C ARG A 158 8.29 -42.47 -76.61
N LEU A 159 7.52 -42.84 -75.58
CA LEU A 159 7.42 -44.21 -75.09
C LEU A 159 6.58 -45.09 -76.03
N PHE A 160 5.54 -44.52 -76.64
CA PHE A 160 4.63 -45.23 -77.57
C PHE A 160 5.05 -45.18 -79.04
N ARG A 161 6.22 -44.62 -79.36
CA ARG A 161 6.75 -44.54 -80.74
C ARG A 161 7.82 -45.59 -81.03
N LYS A 162 8.02 -46.53 -80.11
CA LYS A 162 9.02 -47.60 -80.18
C LYS A 162 8.32 -48.95 -80.17
N ASP A 163 7.56 -49.21 -81.23
CA ASP A 163 7.16 -50.54 -81.69
C ASP A 163 7.28 -50.54 -83.22
#